data_AF-A0A8S2S0C0-F1
#
_entry.id   AF-A0A8S2S0C0-F1
#
_cell.length_a   1.000
_cell.length_b   1.000
_cell.length_c   1.000
_cell.angle_alpha   90.00
_cell.angle_beta   90.00
_cell.angle_gamma   90.00
#
_symmetry.space_group_name_H-M   'P 1'
#
loop_
_entity.id
_entity.type
_entity.pdbx_description
1 polymer ?
#
loop_
_entity_poly.entity_id
_entity_poly.type
_entity_poly.pdbx_seq_one_letter_code
_entity_poly.pdbx_strand_id
1 'polypeptide(L)' 'MQIELYYGNKSNFNMTNFSSNIICTGELESELRMNMEPTKATIDSRAQIKQSGTIDCLKD' A
#
# COMPACT_ATOMS: atom_id res chain seq x y z
N MET A 1 -9.81 2.79 11.01
CA MET A 1 -10.54 2.67 9.72
C MET A 1 -9.83 1.67 8.82
N GLN A 2 -10.52 0.80 8.08
CA GLN A 2 -9.85 -0.10 7.11
C GLN A 2 -9.64 0.60 5.77
N ILE A 3 -8.48 0.36 5.14
CA ILE A 3 -8.16 0.82 3.79
C ILE A 3 -7.64 -0.35 2.95
N GLU A 4 -7.96 -0.32 1.65
CA GLU A 4 -7.45 -1.27 0.67
C GLU A 4 -6.87 -0.50 -0.53
N LEU A 5 -5.66 -0.84 -0.92
CA LEU A 5 -4.98 -0.32 -2.10
C LEU A 5 -4.90 -1.42 -3.16
N TYR A 6 -5.25 -1.09 -4.39
CA TYR A 6 -5.27 -2.02 -5.51
C TYR A 6 -4.26 -1.60 -6.57
N TYR A 7 -3.25 -2.43 -6.81
CA TYR A 7 -2.18 -2.18 -7.78
C TYR A 7 -2.40 -3.06 -9.01
N GLY A 8 -2.84 -2.44 -10.10
CA GLY A 8 -3.10 -3.12 -11.38
C GLY A 8 -1.91 -2.99 -12.34
N ASN A 9 -1.34 -4.12 -12.74
CA ASN A 9 -0.34 -4.16 -13.80
C ASN A 9 -1.02 -4.09 -15.16
N LYS A 10 -0.90 -2.95 -15.86
CA LYS A 10 -1.49 -2.75 -17.19
C LYS A 10 -0.63 -3.29 -18.34
N SER A 11 0.57 -3.77 -18.06
CA SER A 11 1.48 -4.29 -19.08
C SER A 11 1.20 -5.75 -19.42
N ASN A 12 1.85 -6.23 -20.48
CA ASN A 12 1.83 -7.64 -20.89
C ASN A 12 2.97 -8.47 -20.26
N PHE A 13 3.72 -7.91 -19.31
CA PHE A 13 4.83 -8.59 -18.63
C PHE A 13 4.67 -8.51 -17.11
N ASN A 14 5.31 -9.41 -16.38
CA ASN A 14 5.26 -9.41 -14.92
C ASN A 14 6.12 -8.26 -14.36
N MET A 15 5.58 -7.52 -13.39
CA MET A 15 6.36 -6.56 -12.60
C MET A 15 6.98 -7.29 -11.42
N THR A 16 8.31 -7.37 -11.38
CA THR A 16 9.06 -8.02 -10.30
C THR A 16 9.69 -6.98 -9.38
N ASN A 17 10.08 -7.41 -8.17
CA ASN A 17 10.62 -6.54 -7.12
C ASN A 17 9.69 -5.36 -6.77
N PHE A 18 8.37 -5.57 -6.89
CA PHE A 18 7.39 -4.57 -6.50
C PHE A 18 7.44 -4.36 -4.99
N SER A 19 7.52 -3.10 -4.58
CA SER A 19 7.42 -2.69 -3.18
C SER A 19 6.54 -1.45 -3.07
N SER A 20 5.72 -1.40 -2.04
CA SER A 20 4.92 -0.24 -1.70
C SER A 20 5.15 0.11 -0.23
N ASN A 21 5.56 1.34 0.01
CA ASN A 21 5.77 1.89 1.34
C ASN A 21 4.92 3.14 1.48
N ILE A 22 4.21 3.24 2.60
CA ILE A 22 3.53 4.46 3.01
C ILE A 22 4.40 5.12 4.08
N ILE A 23 4.71 6.40 3.89
CA ILE A 23 5.58 7.15 4.79
C ILE A 23 4.80 8.37 5.27
N CYS A 24 4.49 8.42 6.56
CA CYS A 24 4.00 9.61 7.24
C CYS A 24 5.23 10.38 7.74
N THR A 25 5.41 11.62 7.30
CA THR A 25 6.61 12.42 7.61
C THR A 25 6.27 13.66 8.40
N GLY A 26 7.20 14.10 9.27
CA GLY A 26 7.06 15.34 10.02
C GLY A 26 5.89 15.29 10.98
N GLU A 27 5.08 16.36 11.04
CA GLU A 27 3.94 16.44 11.95
C GLU A 27 2.90 15.33 11.70
N LEU A 28 2.73 14.89 10.45
CA LEU A 28 1.75 13.85 10.08
C LEU A 28 2.02 12.51 10.77
N GLU A 29 3.28 12.20 11.07
CA GLU A 29 3.64 10.98 11.81
C GLU A 29 3.03 10.95 13.22
N SER A 30 2.87 12.13 13.83
CA SER A 30 2.26 12.27 15.17
C SER A 30 0.73 12.34 15.15
N GLU A 31 0.13 12.58 13.98
CA GLU A 31 -1.32 12.82 13.83
C GLU A 31 -2.03 11.65 13.14
N LEU A 32 -1.33 10.85 12.35
CA LEU A 32 -1.90 9.74 11.59
C LEU A 32 -0.98 8.52 11.62
N ARG A 33 -1.55 7.36 11.96
CA ARG A 33 -0.86 6.08 11.83
C ARG A 33 -1.49 5.27 10.71
N MET A 34 -0.64 4.79 9.79
CA MET A 34 -1.04 3.86 8.75
C MET A 34 -0.28 2.55 8.93
N ASN A 35 -1.00 1.46 9.15
CA ASN A 35 -0.42 0.12 9.30
C ASN A 35 -0.82 -0.72 8.09
N MET A 36 0.12 -0.98 7.19
CA MET A 36 -0.13 -1.73 5.96
C MET A 36 0.49 -3.12 6.01
N GLU A 37 -0.24 -4.12 5.54
CA GLU A 37 0.31 -5.46 5.33
C GLU A 37 1.31 -5.46 4.16
N PRO A 38 2.31 -6.38 4.14
CA PRO A 38 3.22 -6.52 3.02
C PRO A 38 2.51 -6.89 1.71
N THR A 39 2.98 -6.34 0.59
CA THR A 39 2.49 -6.73 -0.75
C THR A 39 3.26 -7.91 -1.32
N LYS A 40 2.66 -8.60 -2.31
CA LYS A 40 3.42 -9.51 -3.18
C LYS A 40 4.51 -8.73 -3.93
N ALA A 41 5.71 -9.30 -3.99
CA ALA A 41 6.83 -8.72 -4.73
C ALA A 41 6.72 -8.88 -6.25
N THR A 42 5.70 -9.59 -6.74
CA THR A 42 5.42 -9.75 -8.16
C THR A 42 3.95 -9.48 -8.46
N ILE A 43 3.69 -8.66 -9.48
CA ILE A 43 2.36 -8.43 -10.05
C ILE A 43 2.37 -8.98 -11.47
N ASP A 44 1.62 -10.06 -11.68
CA ASP A 44 1.56 -10.71 -12.99
C ASP A 44 1.03 -9.77 -14.08
N SER A 45 1.39 -10.07 -15.33
CA SER A 45 0.83 -9.43 -16.52
C SER A 45 -0.70 -9.36 -16.44
N ARG A 46 -1.26 -8.16 -16.66
CA ARG A 46 -2.70 -7.89 -16.61
C ARG A 46 -3.41 -8.23 -15.29
N ALA A 47 -2.66 -8.53 -14.22
CA ALA A 47 -3.23 -8.86 -12.92
C ALA A 47 -3.32 -7.63 -12.00
N GLN A 48 -4.01 -7.82 -10.89
CA GLN A 48 -4.12 -6.86 -9.81
C GLN A 48 -3.80 -7.54 -8.48
N ILE A 49 -3.05 -6.85 -7.62
CA ILE A 49 -2.85 -7.26 -6.23
C ILE A 49 -3.48 -6.24 -5.29
N LYS A 50 -3.80 -6.70 -4.07
CA LYS A 50 -4.36 -5.89 -3.00
C LYS A 50 -3.35 -5.74 -1.86
N GLN A 51 -3.30 -4.55 -1.28
CA GLN A 51 -2.66 -4.28 0.00
C GLN A 51 -3.72 -3.79 0.98
N SER A 52 -3.92 -4.51 2.06
CA SER A 52 -4.86 -4.14 3.12
C SER A 52 -4.10 -3.47 4.26
N GLY A 53 -4.78 -2.59 4.97
CA GLY A 53 -4.22 -1.95 6.15
C GLY A 53 -5.26 -1.20 6.96
N THR A 54 -4.77 -0.52 7.99
CA THR A 54 -5.58 0.36 8.85
C THR A 54 -5.04 1.76 8.85
N ILE A 55 -5.97 2.71 9.04
CA ILE A 55 -5.69 4.12 9.26
C ILE A 55 -6.30 4.49 10.60
N ASP A 56 -5.46 5.04 11.47
CA ASP A 56 -5.83 5.51 12.79
C ASP A 56 -5.48 6.99 12.91
N CYS A 57 -6.50 7.82 13.14
CA CYS A 57 -6.33 9.23 13.49
C CYS A 57 -5.87 9.31 14.94
N LEU A 58 -4.70 9.89 15.20
CA LEU A 58 -4.11 9.96 16.54
C LEU A 58 -4.48 11.26 17.28
N LYS A 59 -5.03 12.23 16.55
CA LYS A 59 -5.39 13.56 17.02
C LYS A 59 -6.66 14.02 16.32
N ASP A 60 -7.51 14.75 17.03
CA ASP A 60 -8.80 15.27 16.54
C ASP A 60 -8.64 16.58 15.76
#